data_AF-A0A8B7IM87-F1
#
_entry.id   AF-A0A8B7IM87-F1
#
_cell.length_a   1.000
_cell.length_b   1.000
_cell.length_c   1.000
_cell.angle_alpha   90.00
_cell.angle_beta   90.00
_cell.angle_gamma   90.00
#
_symmetry.space_group_name_H-M   'P 1'
#
loop_
_entity.id
_entity.type
_entity.pdbx_description
1 polymer ?
#
loop_
_entity_poly.entity_id
_entity_poly.type
_entity_poly.pdbx_seq_one_letter_code
_entity_poly.pdbx_strand_id
1 'polypeptide(L)'
;MITVVGATGKTEQRPFLRPLHLNFRGKELDHEFLYVPDCPTSLLGRDLLSRFNAKIIFENGKAKLQIPEEEIARIFIVKEIANTTIPIEVENAVVPWVWETQVPGLAKAAKPVIVELKEGVQPVRVRQYPIQLEARKGVAPLIAKFLMHNVLEECESEYNTPIFPIRKPNGDYRLVQDLRAVNEIVKDIHPVVANPYTLLTSVAEQFRYFSVIDLKDAFFCIPLALQSRKLFAFEWENPDTGRKRQLTWTRLPQGFKNSPTIFGNQLARELEDWKEQGYFQLPSKAYLLLQYVDDIFVATESKWL
;
A
#
# COMPACT_ATOMS: atom_id res chain seq x y z
N MET A 1 31.12 9.72 19.03
CA MET A 1 31.06 8.25 19.24
C MET A 1 30.20 8.00 20.46
N ILE A 2 29.31 7.02 20.42
CA ILE A 2 28.46 6.64 21.55
C ILE A 2 28.57 5.14 21.81
N THR A 3 28.50 4.80 23.09
CA THR A 3 28.44 3.42 23.57
C THR A 3 27.05 2.85 23.32
N VAL A 4 26.96 1.79 22.52
CA VAL A 4 25.71 1.08 22.19
C VAL A 4 25.80 -0.34 22.74
N VAL A 5 24.74 -0.82 23.40
CA VAL A 5 24.62 -2.21 23.82
C VAL A 5 23.64 -2.92 22.90
N GLY A 6 24.13 -3.91 22.15
CA GLY A 6 23.30 -4.73 21.27
C GLY A 6 22.39 -5.68 22.03
N ALA A 7 21.42 -6.29 21.33
CA ALA A 7 20.49 -7.26 21.92
C ALA A 7 21.18 -8.51 22.52
N THR A 8 22.43 -8.76 22.15
CA THR A 8 23.28 -9.83 22.70
C THR A 8 24.03 -9.42 23.98
N GLY A 9 23.81 -8.19 24.49
CA GLY A 9 24.51 -7.63 25.65
C GLY A 9 25.92 -7.11 25.33
N LYS A 10 26.40 -7.26 24.09
CA LYS A 10 27.71 -6.75 23.67
C LYS A 10 27.69 -5.24 23.51
N THR A 11 28.72 -4.60 24.06
CA THR A 11 28.89 -3.15 24.02
C THR A 11 29.84 -2.77 22.88
N GLU A 12 29.45 -1.78 22.08
CA GLU A 12 30.21 -1.31 20.92
C GLU A 12 30.24 0.22 20.87
N GLN A 13 31.34 0.78 20.36
CA GLN A 13 31.44 2.22 20.09
C GLN A 13 31.02 2.49 18.65
N ARG A 14 30.04 3.37 18.46
CA ARG A 14 29.52 3.70 17.12
C ARG A 14 29.59 5.21 16.85
N PRO A 15 29.97 5.62 15.63
CA PRO A 15 30.03 7.02 15.26
C PRO A 15 28.64 7.55 14.88
N PHE A 16 28.44 8.86 15.08
CA PHE A 16 27.36 9.58 14.43
C PHE A 16 27.81 10.01 13.03
N LEU A 17 26.88 10.03 12.08
CA LEU A 17 27.01 10.69 10.80
C LEU A 17 27.04 12.21 11.02
N ARG A 18 27.49 12.94 9.99
CA ARG A 18 27.48 14.40 10.02
C ARG A 18 26.06 14.91 10.30
N PRO A 19 25.89 15.98 11.10
CA PRO A 19 24.60 16.59 11.33
C PRO A 19 23.94 16.94 10.00
N LEU A 20 22.71 16.49 9.83
CA LEU A 20 21.88 16.82 8.68
C LEU A 20 20.88 17.89 9.13
N HIS A 21 20.90 19.03 8.45
CA HIS A 21 19.91 20.07 8.65
C HIS A 21 18.60 19.64 7.99
N LEU A 22 17.55 19.52 8.78
CA LEU A 22 16.24 19.02 8.39
C LEU A 22 15.18 20.08 8.65
N ASN A 23 14.37 20.37 7.63
CA ASN A 23 13.15 21.14 7.82
C ASN A 23 11.96 20.18 7.80
N PHE A 24 11.39 19.92 8.98
CA PHE A 24 10.21 19.08 9.11
C PHE A 24 9.04 19.92 9.63
N ARG A 25 8.03 20.14 8.78
CA ARG A 25 6.81 20.90 9.11
C ARG A 25 7.10 22.32 9.61
N GLY A 26 8.04 23.02 8.96
CA GLY A 26 8.40 24.40 9.30
C GLY A 26 9.25 24.54 10.56
N LYS A 27 9.75 23.42 11.11
CA LYS A 27 10.74 23.42 12.18
C LYS A 27 12.06 22.96 11.61
N GLU A 28 13.06 23.82 11.72
CA GLU A 28 14.45 23.51 11.45
C GLU A 28 15.02 22.72 12.63
N LEU A 29 15.70 21.62 12.32
CA LEU A 29 16.40 20.80 13.30
C LEU A 29 17.69 20.27 12.68
N ASP A 30 18.78 20.35 13.42
CA ASP A 30 20.01 19.65 13.09
C ASP A 30 19.98 18.29 13.80
N HIS A 31 20.16 17.21 13.03
CA HIS A 31 20.15 15.87 13.59
C HIS A 31 21.32 15.01 13.13
N GLU A 32 21.94 14.33 14.07
CA GLU A 32 23.03 13.39 13.85
C GLU A 32 22.51 11.95 13.92
N PHE A 33 22.65 11.21 12.82
CA PHE A 33 22.21 9.81 12.76
C PHE A 33 23.30 8.86 13.22
N LEU A 34 22.95 7.84 14.02
CA LEU A 34 23.91 6.82 14.43
C LEU A 34 24.20 5.84 13.28
N TYR A 35 25.48 5.65 12.93
CA TYR A 35 25.88 4.74 11.86
C TYR A 35 26.11 3.32 12.39
N VAL A 36 25.28 2.36 11.94
CA VAL A 36 25.37 0.94 12.32
C VAL A 36 25.14 0.04 11.08
N PRO A 37 26.17 -0.18 10.24
CA PRO A 37 26.02 -0.92 8.98
C PRO A 37 25.74 -2.41 9.18
N ASP A 38 26.16 -2.98 10.32
CA ASP A 38 26.04 -4.40 10.63
C ASP A 38 24.68 -4.77 11.26
N CYS A 39 23.75 -3.82 11.35
CA CYS A 39 22.47 -4.04 12.00
C CYS A 39 21.57 -4.90 11.09
N PRO A 40 21.22 -6.15 11.48
CA PRO A 40 20.45 -7.07 10.62
C PRO A 40 19.00 -6.63 10.41
N THR A 41 18.54 -5.61 11.14
CA THR A 41 17.21 -5.03 11.05
C THR A 41 17.33 -3.52 11.16
N SER A 42 16.91 -2.78 10.14
CA SER A 42 16.87 -1.32 10.19
C SER A 42 15.76 -0.90 11.16
N LEU A 43 16.12 -0.44 12.37
CA LEU A 43 15.17 0.19 13.29
C LEU A 43 15.01 1.67 12.89
N LEU A 44 14.29 1.92 11.79
CA LEU A 44 13.68 3.23 11.59
C LEU A 44 12.78 3.52 12.79
N GLY A 45 12.98 4.68 13.41
CA GLY A 45 12.23 5.07 14.59
C GLY A 45 12.90 4.74 15.92
N ARG A 46 14.19 4.37 16.00
CA ARG A 46 14.90 4.37 17.31
C ARG A 46 14.94 5.76 17.95
N ASP A 47 15.07 6.78 17.13
CA ASP A 47 14.94 8.19 17.46
C ASP A 47 13.53 8.51 17.97
N LEU A 48 12.48 8.01 17.29
CA LEU A 48 11.09 8.10 17.75
C LEU A 48 10.88 7.33 19.04
N LEU A 49 11.38 6.10 19.16
CA LEU A 49 11.32 5.27 20.36
C LEU A 49 12.04 5.95 21.52
N SER A 50 13.21 6.54 21.28
CA SER A 50 13.94 7.32 22.29
C SER A 50 13.19 8.58 22.68
N ARG A 51 12.55 9.26 21.72
CA ARG A 51 11.75 10.46 21.94
C ARG A 51 10.43 10.19 22.67
N PHE A 52 9.81 9.05 22.40
CA PHE A 52 8.60 8.54 23.07
C PHE A 52 8.91 7.74 24.34
N ASN A 53 10.18 7.69 24.75
CA ASN A 53 10.66 6.95 25.90
C ASN A 53 10.17 5.48 25.91
N ALA A 54 10.05 4.90 24.71
CA ALA A 54 9.54 3.58 24.46
C ALA A 54 10.58 2.51 24.84
N LYS A 55 10.11 1.45 25.49
CA LYS A 55 10.93 0.33 25.96
C LYS A 55 10.56 -0.92 25.17
N ILE A 56 11.57 -1.62 24.65
CA ILE A 56 11.39 -2.95 24.09
C ILE A 56 11.78 -3.95 25.17
N ILE A 57 10.82 -4.76 25.60
CA ILE A 57 10.96 -5.76 26.67
C ILE A 57 10.91 -7.14 26.04
N PHE A 58 11.88 -7.99 26.35
CA PHE A 58 11.92 -9.37 25.87
C PHE A 58 11.49 -10.32 27.00
N GLU A 59 10.38 -11.02 26.83
CA GLU A 59 9.83 -11.98 27.78
C GLU A 59 9.45 -13.28 27.06
N ASN A 60 9.91 -14.43 27.55
CA ASN A 60 9.56 -15.75 27.02
C ASN A 60 9.78 -15.89 25.49
N GLY A 61 10.87 -15.32 24.97
CA GLY A 61 11.19 -15.32 23.53
C GLY A 61 10.31 -14.41 22.68
N LYS A 62 9.48 -13.55 23.28
CA LYS A 62 8.65 -12.55 22.59
C LYS A 62 9.12 -11.14 22.94
N ALA A 63 9.17 -10.28 21.93
CA ALA A 63 9.38 -8.84 22.12
C ALA A 63 8.04 -8.15 22.38
N LYS A 64 7.97 -7.33 23.43
CA LYS A 64 6.86 -6.44 23.77
C LYS A 64 7.36 -5.00 23.69
N LEU A 65 6.62 -4.14 23.00
CA LEU A 65 6.88 -2.71 22.97
C LEU A 65 6.00 -2.03 24.02
N GLN A 66 6.60 -1.35 24.99
CA GLN A 66 5.93 -0.56 26.01
C GLN A 66 6.19 0.93 25.75
N ILE A 67 5.13 1.72 25.72
CA ILE A 67 5.19 3.17 25.51
C ILE A 67 4.40 3.82 26.66
N PRO A 68 4.93 4.84 27.35
CA PRO A 68 4.17 5.57 28.38
C PRO A 68 2.86 6.13 27.82
N GLU A 69 1.75 6.01 28.55
CA GLU A 69 0.42 6.46 28.08
C GLU A 69 0.39 7.94 27.67
N GLU A 70 1.19 8.77 28.33
CA GLU A 70 1.35 10.20 28.05
C GLU A 70 1.96 10.49 26.67
N GLU A 71 2.80 9.58 26.16
CA GLU A 71 3.47 9.70 24.86
C GLU A 71 2.68 9.00 23.73
N ILE A 72 1.72 8.12 24.07
CA ILE A 72 0.83 7.47 23.09
C ILE A 72 0.06 8.50 22.26
N ALA A 73 -0.40 9.59 22.89
CA ALA A 73 -1.09 10.68 22.19
C ALA A 73 -0.23 11.38 21.12
N ARG A 74 1.11 11.33 21.25
CA ARG A 74 2.05 11.90 20.28
C ARG A 74 2.33 10.95 19.11
N ILE A 75 2.22 9.65 19.32
CA ILE A 75 2.31 8.62 18.26
C ILE A 75 1.14 8.75 17.28
N PHE A 76 -0.05 9.10 17.78
CA PHE A 76 -1.23 9.34 16.97
C PHE A 76 -1.28 10.73 16.31
N ILE A 77 -0.21 11.54 16.36
CA ILE A 77 -0.13 12.79 15.58
C ILE A 77 0.38 12.51 14.16
N VAL A 78 -0.27 11.56 13.48
CA VAL A 78 -0.74 11.89 12.13
C VAL A 78 -2.06 12.61 12.35
N LYS A 79 -1.99 13.88 12.75
CA LYS A 79 -3.06 14.77 12.33
C LYS A 79 -2.99 14.71 10.80
N GLU A 80 -3.99 14.08 10.18
CA GLU A 80 -4.39 14.49 8.84
C GLU A 80 -4.38 16.02 8.89
N ILE A 81 -3.40 16.61 8.21
CA ILE A 81 -3.44 18.04 7.97
C ILE A 81 -4.75 18.19 7.21
N ALA A 82 -5.70 18.91 7.80
CA ALA A 82 -6.95 19.24 7.16
C ALA A 82 -6.63 19.67 5.73
N ASN A 83 -7.23 18.98 4.73
CA ASN A 83 -7.03 19.15 3.29
C ASN A 83 -6.42 20.52 2.95
N THR A 84 -5.09 20.62 2.95
CA THR A 84 -4.44 21.79 2.37
C THR A 84 -4.72 21.69 0.89
N THR A 85 -5.39 22.70 0.35
CA THR A 85 -5.65 22.79 -1.08
C THR A 85 -4.34 22.61 -1.82
N ILE A 86 -4.33 21.72 -2.82
CA ILE A 86 -3.17 21.51 -3.69
C ILE A 86 -2.79 22.89 -4.24
N PRO A 87 -1.53 23.33 -4.13
CA PRO A 87 -1.12 24.60 -4.70
C PRO A 87 -1.51 24.64 -6.18
N ILE A 88 -2.07 25.76 -6.63
CA ILE A 88 -2.62 25.90 -8.00
C ILE A 88 -1.55 25.64 -9.07
N GLU A 89 -0.28 25.88 -8.74
CA GLU A 89 0.86 25.58 -9.60
C GLU A 89 1.06 24.07 -9.80
N VAL A 90 0.81 23.26 -8.76
CA VAL A 90 0.88 21.79 -8.83
C VAL A 90 -0.36 21.25 -9.53
N GLU A 91 -1.53 21.80 -9.24
CA GLU A 91 -2.78 21.40 -9.88
C GLU A 91 -2.75 21.65 -11.40
N ASN A 92 -2.22 22.79 -11.83
CA ASN A 92 -2.07 23.13 -13.25
C ASN A 92 -0.88 22.44 -13.94
N ALA A 93 0.11 21.97 -13.19
CA ALA A 93 1.26 21.26 -13.74
C ALA A 93 0.93 19.81 -14.14
N VAL A 94 -0.18 19.27 -13.65
CA VAL A 94 -0.59 17.89 -13.90
C VAL A 94 -1.82 17.87 -14.81
N VAL A 95 -1.82 16.99 -15.82
CA VAL A 95 -2.93 16.94 -16.77
C VAL A 95 -4.20 16.49 -16.03
N PRO A 96 -5.31 17.25 -16.02
CA PRO A 96 -6.41 17.03 -15.08
C PRO A 96 -7.04 15.63 -15.08
N TRP A 97 -6.99 14.90 -16.21
CA TRP A 97 -7.58 13.57 -16.35
C TRP A 97 -6.78 12.43 -15.71
N VAL A 98 -5.55 12.69 -15.22
CA VAL A 98 -4.76 11.66 -14.51
C VAL A 98 -5.17 11.52 -13.05
N TRP A 99 -5.87 12.53 -12.50
CA TRP A 99 -6.38 12.48 -11.15
C TRP A 99 -7.57 11.53 -11.04
N GLU A 100 -7.77 10.97 -9.84
CA GLU A 100 -8.89 10.07 -9.61
C GLU A 100 -10.23 10.78 -9.85
N THR A 101 -11.08 10.14 -10.66
CA THR A 101 -12.39 10.67 -11.09
C THR A 101 -13.54 9.92 -10.45
N GLN A 102 -13.31 9.34 -9.27
CA GLN A 102 -14.20 8.36 -8.62
C GLN A 102 -14.35 7.04 -9.36
N VAL A 103 -13.89 6.89 -10.60
CA VAL A 103 -13.95 5.63 -11.35
C VAL A 103 -12.58 4.97 -11.31
N PRO A 104 -12.47 3.70 -10.86
CA PRO A 104 -11.21 2.98 -10.94
C PRO A 104 -10.69 2.94 -12.37
N GLY A 105 -9.41 3.21 -12.55
CA GLY A 105 -8.76 3.17 -13.84
C GLY A 105 -8.77 1.77 -14.47
N LEU A 106 -8.37 1.68 -15.73
CA LEU A 106 -8.13 0.42 -16.41
C LEU A 106 -6.82 0.48 -17.17
N ALA A 107 -5.86 -0.36 -16.78
CA ALA A 107 -4.61 -0.51 -17.50
C ALA A 107 -4.88 -1.13 -18.88
N LYS A 108 -4.66 -0.34 -19.94
CA LYS A 108 -4.96 -0.74 -21.32
C LYS A 108 -4.03 -1.85 -21.83
N ALA A 109 -2.79 -1.87 -21.34
CA ALA A 109 -1.80 -2.87 -21.72
C ALA A 109 -1.89 -4.16 -20.86
N ALA A 110 -2.62 -4.13 -19.75
CA ALA A 110 -2.74 -5.27 -18.86
C ALA A 110 -3.63 -6.37 -19.45
N LYS A 111 -3.06 -7.58 -19.58
CA LYS A 111 -3.82 -8.77 -19.95
C LYS A 111 -4.63 -9.28 -18.74
N PRO A 112 -5.82 -9.86 -18.96
CA PRO A 112 -6.58 -10.48 -17.88
C PRO A 112 -5.78 -11.55 -17.15
N VAL A 113 -5.69 -11.41 -15.83
CA VAL A 113 -4.88 -12.27 -14.97
C VAL A 113 -5.59 -13.60 -14.74
N ILE A 114 -4.89 -14.69 -15.01
CA ILE A 114 -5.31 -16.05 -14.65
C ILE A 114 -4.68 -16.42 -13.31
N VAL A 115 -5.50 -16.81 -12.35
CA VAL A 115 -5.09 -17.26 -11.03
C VAL A 115 -5.06 -18.79 -11.01
N GLU A 116 -3.90 -19.36 -10.73
CA GLU A 116 -3.70 -20.80 -10.65
C GLU A 116 -3.87 -21.33 -9.22
N LEU A 117 -4.58 -22.45 -9.10
CA LEU A 117 -4.76 -23.17 -7.84
C LEU A 117 -3.70 -24.26 -7.66
N LYS A 118 -3.39 -24.59 -6.41
CA LYS A 118 -2.58 -25.76 -6.05
C LYS A 118 -3.31 -27.05 -6.47
N GLU A 119 -2.57 -28.12 -6.72
CA GLU A 119 -3.17 -29.38 -7.15
C GLU A 119 -4.04 -30.01 -6.05
N GLY A 120 -5.17 -30.61 -6.44
CA GLY A 120 -6.06 -31.36 -5.53
C GLY A 120 -6.87 -30.52 -4.54
N VAL A 121 -6.86 -29.18 -4.64
CA VAL A 121 -7.61 -28.32 -3.72
C VAL A 121 -9.11 -28.35 -3.98
N GLN A 122 -9.88 -28.21 -2.91
CA GLN A 122 -11.33 -28.08 -2.96
C GLN A 122 -11.77 -26.61 -2.92
N PRO A 123 -12.97 -26.29 -3.44
CA PRO A 123 -13.51 -24.94 -3.36
C PRO A 123 -13.67 -24.43 -1.93
N VAL A 124 -13.28 -23.18 -1.70
CA VAL A 124 -13.42 -22.51 -0.40
C VAL A 124 -14.87 -22.07 -0.21
N ARG A 125 -15.55 -22.57 0.82
CA ARG A 125 -16.96 -22.26 1.13
C ARG A 125 -17.13 -21.69 2.53
N VAL A 126 -16.61 -20.50 2.77
CA VAL A 126 -16.73 -19.83 4.06
C VAL A 126 -18.02 -19.01 4.10
N ARG A 127 -18.83 -19.20 5.14
CA ARG A 127 -20.10 -18.48 5.31
C ARG A 127 -19.85 -16.99 5.60
N GLN A 128 -20.76 -16.15 5.10
CA GLN A 128 -20.76 -14.73 5.41
C GLN A 128 -20.98 -14.50 6.91
N TYR A 129 -20.10 -13.70 7.51
CA TYR A 129 -20.27 -13.26 8.90
C TYR A 129 -21.49 -12.33 9.01
N PRO A 130 -22.18 -12.29 10.17
CA PRO A 130 -23.22 -11.30 10.39
C PRO A 130 -22.69 -9.87 10.21
N ILE A 131 -23.33 -9.09 9.33
CA ILE A 131 -23.04 -7.67 9.13
C ILE A 131 -24.18 -6.86 9.73
N GLN A 132 -23.85 -5.93 10.62
CA GLN A 132 -24.82 -5.00 11.21
C GLN A 132 -25.50 -4.15 10.12
N LEU A 133 -26.78 -3.83 10.30
CA LEU A 133 -27.55 -3.07 9.30
C LEU A 133 -26.94 -1.71 8.98
N GLU A 134 -26.40 -1.01 9.97
CA GLU A 134 -25.71 0.28 9.78
C GLU A 134 -24.51 0.13 8.85
N ALA A 135 -23.63 -0.83 9.12
CA ALA A 135 -22.45 -1.11 8.31
C ALA A 135 -22.83 -1.54 6.88
N ARG A 136 -23.90 -2.32 6.74
CA ARG A 136 -24.44 -2.74 5.44
C ARG A 136 -24.99 -1.55 4.65
N LYS A 137 -25.75 -0.66 5.28
CA LYS A 137 -26.21 0.59 4.65
C LYS A 137 -25.03 1.49 4.26
N GLY A 138 -24.01 1.57 5.11
CA GLY A 138 -22.81 2.37 4.87
C GLY A 138 -22.00 1.90 3.66
N VAL A 139 -21.92 0.59 3.40
CA VAL A 139 -21.16 0.04 2.25
C VAL A 139 -22.01 -0.12 0.98
N ALA A 140 -23.35 -0.07 1.08
CA ALA A 140 -24.23 -0.27 -0.07
C ALA A 140 -23.97 0.69 -1.26
N PRO A 141 -23.70 2.00 -1.05
CA PRO A 141 -23.31 2.90 -2.14
C PRO A 141 -22.03 2.46 -2.86
N LEU A 142 -21.05 1.95 -2.11
CA LEU A 142 -19.79 1.44 -2.67
C LEU A 142 -20.03 0.20 -3.53
N ILE A 143 -20.85 -0.75 -3.05
CA ILE A 143 -21.24 -1.95 -3.82
C ILE A 143 -21.98 -1.55 -5.10
N ALA A 144 -22.92 -0.60 -5.02
CA ALA A 144 -23.67 -0.12 -6.18
C ALA A 144 -22.74 0.53 -7.23
N LYS A 145 -21.80 1.35 -6.76
CA LYS A 145 -20.76 1.98 -7.60
C LYS A 145 -19.88 0.94 -8.29
N PHE A 146 -19.42 -0.08 -7.57
CA PHE A 146 -18.61 -1.15 -8.16
C PHE A 146 -19.37 -2.00 -9.16
N LEU A 147 -20.66 -2.25 -8.97
CA LEU A 147 -21.52 -2.90 -9.96
C LEU A 147 -21.69 -2.03 -11.21
N MET A 148 -21.96 -0.73 -11.03
CA MET A 148 -22.15 0.22 -12.13
C MET A 148 -20.90 0.32 -13.02
N HIS A 149 -19.71 0.25 -12.43
CA HIS A 149 -18.43 0.31 -13.17
C HIS A 149 -17.88 -1.06 -13.57
N ASN A 150 -18.66 -2.13 -13.44
CA ASN A 150 -18.25 -3.51 -13.73
C ASN A 150 -16.95 -3.90 -13.00
N VAL A 151 -16.71 -3.40 -11.79
CA VAL A 151 -15.64 -3.87 -10.87
C VAL A 151 -16.11 -5.10 -10.11
N LEU A 152 -17.41 -5.11 -9.78
CA LEU A 152 -18.13 -6.28 -9.29
C LEU A 152 -19.15 -6.74 -10.34
N GLU A 153 -19.45 -8.04 -10.33
CA GLU A 153 -20.55 -8.62 -11.08
C GLU A 153 -21.28 -9.69 -10.26
N GLU A 154 -22.56 -9.92 -10.55
CA GLU A 154 -23.33 -11.02 -9.96
C GLU A 154 -22.85 -12.35 -10.56
N CYS A 155 -22.71 -13.38 -9.73
CA CYS A 155 -22.21 -14.67 -10.17
C CYS A 155 -22.85 -15.83 -9.41
N GLU A 156 -22.69 -17.04 -9.95
CA GLU A 156 -22.96 -18.30 -9.26
C GLU A 156 -21.63 -19.05 -9.12
N SER A 157 -21.10 -19.06 -7.89
CA SER A 157 -19.79 -19.63 -7.58
C SER A 157 -19.90 -20.72 -6.52
N GLU A 158 -19.15 -21.79 -6.75
CA GLU A 158 -18.89 -22.81 -5.72
C GLU A 158 -17.95 -22.34 -4.62
N TYR A 159 -17.31 -21.18 -4.81
CA TYR A 159 -16.48 -20.48 -3.83
C TYR A 159 -17.30 -19.41 -3.10
N ASN A 160 -16.97 -19.17 -1.84
CA ASN A 160 -17.47 -18.03 -1.10
C ASN A 160 -16.47 -17.66 0.02
N THR A 161 -16.18 -16.38 0.16
CA THR A 161 -15.44 -15.83 1.30
C THR A 161 -16.20 -14.64 1.89
N PRO A 162 -16.10 -14.41 3.21
CA PRO A 162 -16.88 -13.38 3.85
C PRO A 162 -16.28 -11.99 3.59
N ILE A 163 -17.16 -11.01 3.51
CA ILE A 163 -16.82 -9.59 3.55
C ILE A 163 -17.12 -9.00 4.92
N PHE A 164 -16.43 -7.93 5.28
CA PHE A 164 -16.76 -7.11 6.44
C PHE A 164 -16.50 -5.64 6.14
N PRO A 165 -17.51 -4.76 6.33
CA PRO A 165 -17.30 -3.32 6.21
C PRO A 165 -16.46 -2.81 7.37
N ILE A 166 -15.52 -1.92 7.08
CA ILE A 166 -14.74 -1.21 8.09
C ILE A 166 -15.02 0.29 7.95
N ARG A 167 -15.39 0.94 9.05
CA ARG A 167 -15.58 2.38 9.08
C ARG A 167 -14.23 3.09 9.12
N LYS A 168 -14.04 4.05 8.24
CA LYS A 168 -12.87 4.94 8.18
C LYS A 168 -13.03 6.11 9.19
N PRO A 169 -11.93 6.78 9.59
CA PRO A 169 -11.99 7.94 10.48
C PRO A 169 -12.89 9.08 9.96
N ASN A 170 -12.93 9.27 8.64
CA ASN A 170 -13.77 10.28 7.98
C ASN A 170 -15.27 9.92 7.96
N GLY A 171 -15.66 8.74 8.49
CA GLY A 171 -17.04 8.27 8.55
C GLY A 171 -17.46 7.34 7.40
N ASP A 172 -16.70 7.31 6.30
CA ASP A 172 -16.99 6.43 5.16
C ASP A 172 -16.74 4.96 5.49
N TYR A 173 -17.30 4.06 4.68
CA TYR A 173 -17.04 2.62 4.80
C TYR A 173 -16.10 2.13 3.69
N ARG A 174 -15.19 1.22 4.06
CA ARG A 174 -14.45 0.39 3.10
C ARG A 174 -14.96 -1.05 3.17
N LEU A 175 -15.01 -1.70 2.01
CA LEU A 175 -15.29 -3.13 1.92
C LEU A 175 -13.98 -3.91 2.04
N VAL A 176 -13.90 -4.86 2.97
CA VAL A 176 -12.77 -5.80 3.06
C VAL A 176 -13.29 -7.20 2.89
N GLN A 177 -12.63 -7.99 2.04
CA GLN A 177 -12.91 -9.41 1.87
C GLN A 177 -11.83 -10.23 2.56
N ASP A 178 -12.25 -11.22 3.34
CA ASP A 178 -11.34 -12.16 3.99
C ASP A 178 -10.88 -13.24 3.01
N LEU A 179 -9.82 -12.93 2.26
CA LEU A 179 -9.27 -13.82 1.24
C LEU A 179 -8.26 -14.83 1.79
N ARG A 180 -8.11 -14.97 3.11
CA ARG A 180 -7.10 -15.89 3.70
C ARG A 180 -7.27 -17.32 3.20
N ALA A 181 -8.49 -17.86 3.23
CA ALA A 181 -8.74 -19.22 2.76
C ALA A 181 -8.46 -19.41 1.26
N VAL A 182 -8.74 -18.39 0.43
CA VAL A 182 -8.39 -18.40 -1.00
C VAL A 182 -6.88 -18.33 -1.19
N ASN A 183 -6.20 -17.48 -0.43
CA ASN A 183 -4.75 -17.32 -0.47
C ASN A 183 -4.01 -18.63 -0.14
N GLU A 184 -4.55 -19.49 0.74
CA GLU A 184 -3.94 -20.80 1.06
C GLU A 184 -3.95 -21.78 -0.12
N ILE A 185 -5.01 -21.75 -0.94
CA ILE A 185 -5.20 -22.71 -2.04
C ILE A 185 -4.62 -22.24 -3.38
N VAL A 186 -4.31 -20.94 -3.52
CA VAL A 186 -3.70 -20.37 -4.73
C VAL A 186 -2.19 -20.66 -4.76
N LYS A 187 -1.63 -20.92 -5.94
CA LYS A 187 -0.17 -21.07 -6.12
C LYS A 187 0.56 -19.76 -5.78
N ASP A 188 1.71 -19.91 -5.15
CA ASP A 188 2.60 -18.79 -4.89
C ASP A 188 3.30 -18.37 -6.19
N ILE A 189 3.46 -17.06 -6.36
CA ILE A 189 4.32 -16.51 -7.41
C ILE A 189 5.54 -15.88 -6.76
N HIS A 190 6.66 -15.89 -7.48
CA HIS A 190 7.88 -15.29 -6.96
C HIS A 190 7.69 -13.77 -6.77
N PRO A 191 7.90 -13.22 -5.56
CA PRO A 191 7.77 -11.79 -5.34
C PRO A 191 8.91 -11.07 -6.03
N VAL A 192 8.56 -10.17 -6.95
CA VAL A 192 9.52 -9.28 -7.62
C VAL A 192 9.58 -7.88 -7.01
N VAL A 193 8.73 -7.61 -6.02
CA VAL A 193 8.65 -6.28 -5.39
C VAL A 193 9.93 -6.05 -4.60
N ALA A 194 10.71 -5.07 -5.03
CA ALA A 194 11.96 -4.73 -4.37
C ALA A 194 11.69 -4.23 -2.94
N ASN A 195 12.62 -4.53 -2.04
CA ASN A 195 12.58 -4.01 -0.68
C ASN A 195 12.69 -2.46 -0.72
N PRO A 196 11.80 -1.70 -0.07
CA PRO A 196 11.84 -0.24 -0.02
C PRO A 196 13.21 0.32 0.37
N TYR A 197 13.92 -0.33 1.29
CA TYR A 197 15.25 0.10 1.71
C TYR A 197 16.27 -0.01 0.56
N THR A 198 16.26 -1.12 -0.15
CA THR A 198 17.15 -1.32 -1.32
C THR A 198 16.80 -0.32 -2.41
N LEU A 199 15.52 -0.07 -2.66
CA LEU A 199 15.09 0.96 -3.62
C LEU A 199 15.63 2.34 -3.25
N LEU A 200 15.54 2.75 -1.99
CA LEU A 200 15.99 4.07 -1.56
C LEU A 200 17.51 4.25 -1.60
N THR A 201 18.31 3.17 -1.59
CA THR A 201 19.77 3.29 -1.73
C THR A 201 20.23 3.87 -3.06
N SER A 202 19.40 3.84 -4.10
CA SER A 202 19.74 4.43 -5.40
C SER A 202 19.52 5.95 -5.46
N VAL A 203 18.95 6.55 -4.41
CA VAL A 203 18.73 7.99 -4.34
C VAL A 203 20.05 8.69 -4.02
N ALA A 204 20.67 9.29 -5.03
CA ALA A 204 21.92 10.03 -4.89
C ALA A 204 21.70 11.45 -4.33
N GLU A 205 22.70 11.99 -3.64
CA GLU A 205 22.69 13.32 -3.01
C GLU A 205 22.47 14.49 -3.99
N GLN A 206 22.69 14.25 -5.28
CA GLN A 206 22.48 15.23 -6.36
C GLN A 206 20.99 15.58 -6.55
N PHE A 207 20.06 14.66 -6.22
CA PHE A 207 18.64 14.92 -6.33
C PHE A 207 18.16 15.80 -5.17
N ARG A 208 17.46 16.88 -5.49
CA ARG A 208 17.04 17.90 -4.51
C ARG A 208 15.53 18.06 -4.42
N TYR A 209 14.81 17.58 -5.43
CA TYR A 209 13.36 17.68 -5.51
C TYR A 209 12.76 16.29 -5.61
N PHE A 210 11.72 16.05 -4.82
CA PHE A 210 11.10 14.74 -4.66
C PHE A 210 9.59 14.86 -4.81
N SER A 211 9.01 13.95 -5.56
CA SER A 211 7.57 13.81 -5.75
C SER A 211 7.17 12.37 -5.46
N VAL A 212 6.07 12.21 -4.73
CA VAL A 212 5.48 10.90 -4.44
C VAL A 212 4.08 10.87 -5.03
N ILE A 213 3.78 9.83 -5.80
CA ILE A 213 2.48 9.60 -6.42
C ILE A 213 1.96 8.28 -5.87
N ASP A 214 0.83 8.34 -5.17
CA ASP A 214 0.08 7.17 -4.70
C ASP A 214 -1.02 6.85 -5.72
N LEU A 215 -0.99 5.65 -6.30
CA LEU A 215 -1.98 5.23 -7.28
C LEU A 215 -3.26 4.74 -6.60
N LYS A 216 -4.31 5.55 -6.68
CA LYS A 216 -5.60 5.21 -6.10
C LYS A 216 -6.23 3.97 -6.74
N ASP A 217 -6.65 3.02 -5.90
CA ASP A 217 -7.33 1.78 -6.30
C ASP A 217 -6.55 0.97 -7.35
N ALA A 218 -5.22 1.03 -7.28
CA ALA A 218 -4.26 0.48 -8.24
C ALA A 218 -4.60 -0.95 -8.73
N PHE A 219 -4.93 -1.86 -7.82
CA PHE A 219 -5.23 -3.25 -8.20
C PHE A 219 -6.45 -3.38 -9.10
N PHE A 220 -7.46 -2.50 -8.96
CA PHE A 220 -8.64 -2.53 -9.81
C PHE A 220 -8.34 -2.13 -11.26
N CYS A 221 -7.18 -1.52 -11.53
CA CYS A 221 -6.70 -1.28 -12.89
C CYS A 221 -6.38 -2.57 -13.65
N ILE A 222 -6.16 -3.69 -12.96
CA ILE A 222 -5.78 -4.97 -13.56
C ILE A 222 -7.01 -5.88 -13.74
N PRO A 223 -7.38 -6.27 -14.97
CA PRO A 223 -8.49 -7.18 -15.21
C PRO A 223 -8.19 -8.61 -14.70
N LEU A 224 -9.20 -9.29 -14.20
CA LEU A 224 -9.18 -10.75 -13.98
C LEU A 224 -9.77 -11.49 -15.18
N ALA A 225 -9.14 -12.61 -15.54
CA ALA A 225 -9.65 -13.54 -16.51
C ALA A 225 -10.96 -14.17 -16.01
N LEU A 226 -11.91 -14.40 -16.92
CA LEU A 226 -13.26 -14.89 -16.60
C LEU A 226 -13.24 -16.16 -15.73
N GLN A 227 -12.35 -17.11 -16.05
CA GLN A 227 -12.24 -18.36 -15.30
C GLN A 227 -11.77 -18.18 -13.85
N SER A 228 -11.07 -17.09 -13.54
CA SER A 228 -10.52 -16.84 -12.20
C SER A 228 -11.42 -15.98 -11.34
N ARG A 229 -12.43 -15.30 -11.92
CA ARG A 229 -13.33 -14.42 -11.17
C ARG A 229 -14.08 -15.17 -10.08
N LYS A 230 -14.56 -16.38 -10.36
CA LYS A 230 -15.35 -17.18 -9.39
C LYS A 230 -14.62 -17.44 -8.07
N LEU A 231 -13.28 -17.45 -8.06
CA LEU A 231 -12.45 -17.67 -6.87
C LEU A 231 -12.67 -16.62 -5.78
N PHE A 232 -13.03 -15.41 -6.17
CA PHE A 232 -13.14 -14.26 -5.26
C PHE A 232 -14.59 -13.90 -4.93
N ALA A 233 -15.52 -14.86 -5.08
CA ALA A 233 -16.91 -14.62 -4.79
C ALA A 233 -17.18 -14.41 -3.29
N PHE A 234 -18.18 -13.58 -3.00
CA PHE A 234 -18.71 -13.31 -1.67
C PHE A 234 -20.22 -13.08 -1.70
N GLU A 235 -20.88 -13.32 -0.57
CA GLU A 235 -22.31 -13.06 -0.41
C GLU A 235 -22.55 -11.59 -0.05
N TRP A 236 -23.50 -10.97 -0.74
CA TRP A 236 -24.01 -9.63 -0.43
C TRP A 236 -25.51 -9.67 -0.22
N GLU A 237 -25.97 -9.08 0.88
CA GLU A 237 -27.39 -8.86 1.18
C GLU A 237 -27.69 -7.38 1.01
N ASN A 238 -28.66 -7.05 0.15
CA ASN A 238 -29.09 -5.67 -0.02
C ASN A 238 -29.82 -5.18 1.24
N PRO A 239 -29.43 -4.05 1.86
CA PRO A 239 -30.04 -3.57 3.11
C PRO A 239 -31.49 -3.09 2.96
N ASP A 240 -31.91 -2.71 1.76
CA ASP A 240 -33.24 -2.15 1.48
C ASP A 240 -34.23 -3.23 1.04
N THR A 241 -33.78 -4.20 0.23
CA THR A 241 -34.64 -5.26 -0.31
C THR A 241 -34.53 -6.60 0.41
N GLY A 242 -33.48 -6.80 1.23
CA GLY A 242 -33.15 -8.08 1.86
C GLY A 242 -32.70 -9.18 0.87
N ARG A 243 -32.61 -8.88 -0.44
CA ARG A 243 -32.17 -9.87 -1.43
C ARG A 243 -30.70 -10.22 -1.20
N LYS A 244 -30.45 -11.51 -1.03
CA LYS A 244 -29.11 -12.11 -1.02
C LYS A 244 -28.70 -12.51 -2.42
N ARG A 245 -27.44 -12.26 -2.78
CA ARG A 245 -26.81 -12.68 -4.02
C ARG A 245 -25.32 -12.89 -3.82
N GLN A 246 -24.68 -13.67 -4.70
CA GLN A 246 -23.23 -13.73 -4.76
C GLN A 246 -22.71 -12.70 -5.75
N LEU A 247 -21.70 -11.95 -5.33
CA LEU A 247 -20.95 -11.04 -6.17
C LEU A 247 -19.51 -11.54 -6.28
N THR A 248 -18.84 -11.20 -7.36
CA THR A 248 -17.40 -11.42 -7.50
C THR A 248 -16.72 -10.26 -8.19
N TRP A 249 -15.39 -10.20 -8.06
CA TRP A 249 -14.55 -9.19 -8.68
C TRP A 249 -14.24 -9.54 -10.14
N THR A 250 -14.33 -8.54 -11.01
CA THR A 250 -13.86 -8.61 -12.40
C THR A 250 -12.42 -8.12 -12.55
N ARG A 251 -11.90 -7.50 -11.49
CA ARG A 251 -10.56 -6.91 -11.37
C ARG A 251 -9.81 -7.53 -10.20
N LEU A 252 -8.51 -7.33 -10.15
CA LEU A 252 -7.67 -7.88 -9.09
C LEU A 252 -8.10 -7.33 -7.72
N PRO A 253 -8.52 -8.18 -6.76
CA PRO A 253 -9.09 -7.69 -5.51
C PRO A 253 -8.01 -7.30 -4.49
N GLN A 254 -8.40 -6.40 -3.59
CA GLN A 254 -7.63 -6.11 -2.38
C GLN A 254 -7.68 -7.31 -1.42
N GLY A 255 -6.54 -7.64 -0.79
CA GLY A 255 -6.41 -8.77 0.13
C GLY A 255 -5.98 -10.10 -0.53
N PHE A 256 -5.93 -10.16 -1.86
CA PHE A 256 -5.35 -11.30 -2.57
C PHE A 256 -3.81 -11.24 -2.51
N LYS A 257 -3.18 -12.32 -2.07
CA LYS A 257 -1.74 -12.36 -1.74
C LYS A 257 -0.82 -11.99 -2.91
N ASN A 258 -1.22 -12.30 -4.13
CA ASN A 258 -0.40 -12.07 -5.32
C ASN A 258 -0.69 -10.70 -5.97
N SER A 259 -1.69 -9.94 -5.48
CA SER A 259 -2.06 -8.64 -6.07
C SER A 259 -0.89 -7.65 -6.17
N PRO A 260 -0.08 -7.45 -5.10
CA PRO A 260 1.04 -6.50 -5.15
C PRO A 260 2.08 -6.87 -6.20
N THR A 261 2.43 -8.15 -6.29
CA THR A 261 3.43 -8.66 -7.24
C THR A 261 2.93 -8.58 -8.68
N ILE A 262 1.66 -8.92 -8.93
CA ILE A 262 1.05 -8.86 -10.27
C ILE A 262 0.96 -7.41 -10.76
N PHE A 263 0.44 -6.51 -9.91
CA PHE A 263 0.35 -5.09 -10.22
C PHE A 263 1.75 -4.49 -10.43
N GLY A 264 2.67 -4.76 -9.50
CA GLY A 264 4.03 -4.25 -9.55
C GLY A 264 4.74 -4.62 -10.86
N ASN A 265 4.64 -5.89 -11.28
CA ASN A 265 5.17 -6.36 -12.56
C ASN A 265 4.54 -5.64 -13.76
N GLN A 266 3.21 -5.46 -13.77
CA GLN A 266 2.54 -4.81 -14.90
C GLN A 266 2.96 -3.35 -15.01
N LEU A 267 2.97 -2.61 -13.91
CA LEU A 267 3.38 -1.22 -13.88
C LEU A 267 4.87 -1.06 -14.25
N ALA A 268 5.74 -1.97 -13.79
CA ALA A 268 7.16 -1.94 -14.15
C ALA A 268 7.37 -2.05 -15.67
N ARG A 269 6.67 -2.99 -16.33
CA ARG A 269 6.71 -3.14 -17.79
C ARG A 269 6.21 -1.90 -18.52
N GLU A 270 5.10 -1.32 -18.08
CA GLU A 270 4.56 -0.10 -18.69
C GLU A 270 5.51 1.10 -18.52
N LEU A 271 6.21 1.19 -17.38
CA LEU A 271 7.23 2.21 -17.14
C LEU A 271 8.52 1.98 -17.95
N GLU A 272 8.91 0.72 -18.19
CA GLU A 272 10.00 0.35 -19.09
C GLU A 272 9.68 0.74 -20.54
N ASP A 273 8.50 0.35 -21.04
CA ASP A 273 8.01 0.72 -22.37
C ASP A 273 7.95 2.25 -22.53
N TRP A 274 7.47 2.96 -21.51
CA TRP A 274 7.43 4.42 -21.50
C TRP A 274 8.83 5.06 -21.61
N LYS A 275 9.84 4.49 -20.95
CA LYS A 275 11.24 4.94 -21.04
C LYS A 275 11.83 4.66 -22.42
N GLU A 276 11.57 3.49 -23.00
CA GLU A 276 12.12 3.07 -24.29
C GLU A 276 11.51 3.84 -25.47
N GLN A 277 10.22 4.16 -25.39
CA GLN A 277 9.51 4.89 -26.46
C GLN A 277 9.88 6.38 -26.54
N GLY A 278 10.71 6.88 -25.61
CA GLY A 278 11.27 8.23 -25.70
C GLY A 278 10.24 9.35 -25.57
N TYR A 279 9.08 9.08 -24.98
CA TYR A 279 8.07 10.11 -24.68
C TYR A 279 8.60 11.23 -23.78
N PHE A 280 9.71 10.97 -23.09
CA PHE A 280 10.39 11.91 -22.20
C PHE A 280 11.83 12.17 -22.70
N GLN A 281 12.06 13.37 -23.25
CA GLN A 281 13.36 13.80 -23.80
C GLN A 281 14.33 14.31 -22.72
N LEU A 282 14.31 13.71 -21.54
CA LEU A 282 15.23 14.09 -20.46
C LEU A 282 16.36 13.06 -20.38
N PRO A 283 17.62 13.50 -20.22
CA PRO A 283 18.73 12.58 -20.01
C PRO A 283 18.40 11.65 -18.86
N SER A 284 18.71 10.36 -18.99
CA SER A 284 18.49 9.36 -17.93
C SER A 284 19.18 9.67 -16.59
N LYS A 285 20.07 10.68 -16.57
CA LYS A 285 20.72 11.20 -15.36
C LYS A 285 19.96 12.35 -14.68
N ALA A 286 18.97 12.95 -15.33
CA ALA A 286 18.25 14.12 -14.82
C ALA A 286 17.16 13.77 -13.80
N TYR A 287 16.72 12.51 -13.78
CA TYR A 287 15.69 12.02 -12.87
C TYR A 287 15.94 10.58 -12.43
N LEU A 288 15.41 10.23 -11.26
CA LEU A 288 15.29 8.87 -10.75
C LEU A 288 13.81 8.56 -10.56
N LEU A 289 13.37 7.41 -11.06
CA LEU A 289 12.02 6.89 -10.85
C LEU A 289 12.11 5.54 -10.15
N LEU A 290 11.52 5.47 -8.95
CA LEU A 290 11.39 4.27 -8.15
C LEU A 290 9.93 3.89 -8.04
N GLN A 291 9.66 2.61 -8.11
CA GLN A 291 8.32 2.06 -7.97
C GLN A 291 8.32 1.07 -6.81
N TYR A 292 7.36 1.23 -5.90
CA TYR A 292 7.05 0.27 -4.86
C TYR A 292 5.56 -0.04 -4.89
N VAL A 293 5.19 -1.11 -5.59
CA VAL A 293 3.78 -1.48 -5.83
C VAL A 293 3.02 -0.32 -6.47
N ASP A 294 2.16 0.37 -5.72
CA ASP A 294 1.32 1.50 -6.08
C ASP A 294 1.94 2.87 -5.76
N ASP A 295 3.05 2.90 -5.01
CA ASP A 295 3.83 4.11 -4.77
C ASP A 295 4.84 4.34 -5.90
N ILE A 296 4.81 5.54 -6.50
CA ILE A 296 5.83 6.02 -7.43
C ILE A 296 6.57 7.17 -6.77
N PHE A 297 7.89 7.02 -6.66
CA PHE A 297 8.79 8.06 -6.18
C PHE A 297 9.61 8.60 -7.36
N VAL A 298 9.56 9.92 -7.55
CA VAL A 298 10.32 10.63 -8.58
C VAL A 298 11.28 11.60 -7.90
N ALA A 299 12.55 11.56 -8.26
CA ALA A 299 13.56 12.50 -7.78
C ALA A 299 14.23 13.22 -8.96
N THR A 300 14.46 14.53 -8.83
CA THR A 300 15.06 15.38 -9.86
C THR A 300 16.09 16.35 -9.26
N GLU A 301 17.06 16.78 -10.08
CA GLU A 301 18.07 17.77 -9.67
C GLU A 301 17.50 19.20 -9.65
N SER A 302 16.56 19.50 -10.55
CA SER A 302 15.87 20.79 -10.69
C SER A 302 14.39 20.70 -10.31
N LYS A 303 13.83 21.83 -9.87
CA LYS A 303 12.41 21.97 -9.49
C LYS A 303 11.45 21.75 -10.67
N TRP A 304 11.92 22.07 -11.86
CA TRP A 304 11.16 21.99 -13.11
C TRP A 304 11.91 21.06 -14.06
N LEU A 305 11.15 20.20 -14.73
CA LEU A 305 11.61 19.33 -15.81
C LEU A 305 11.49 20.05 -17.16
#